data_AF-A0A497RQ65-F1
#
_entry.id   AF-A0A497RQ65-F1
#
_cell.length_a   1.000
_cell.length_b   1.000
_cell.length_c   1.000
_cell.angle_alpha   90.00
_cell.angle_beta   90.00
_cell.angle_gamma   90.00
#
_symmetry.space_group_name_H-M   'P 1'
#
loop_
_entity.id
_entity.type
_entity.pdbx_description
1 polymer ?
#
loop_
_entity_poly.entity_id
_entity_poly.type
_entity_poly.pdbx_seq_one_letter_code
_entity_poly.pdbx_strand_id
1 'polypeptide(L)'
;MKWKELFDEWLSKNKDVIVRTEGLADSAVSSERLKKNVAVWYKNGDAVVYRVIHAWVFNPQTETEEAFWEGSEPILTSANTFRAAAVKKLEELKTAGTIIAYRIESVDESARIAFAYTYTKTTEGVREERVLIVETEGQITVEKII
;
A
#
# COMPACT_ATOMS: atom_id res chain seq x y z
N MET A 1 10.46 11.57 -23.00
CA MET A 1 9.00 11.33 -22.94
C MET A 1 8.33 12.63 -22.52
N LYS A 2 7.16 12.99 -23.07
CA LYS A 2 6.47 14.22 -22.68
C LYS A 2 5.84 14.08 -21.30
N TRP A 3 5.58 15.19 -20.60
CA TRP A 3 4.97 15.16 -19.25
C TRP A 3 3.66 14.39 -19.23
N LYS A 4 2.79 14.67 -20.20
CA LYS A 4 1.48 14.01 -20.30
C LYS A 4 1.62 12.50 -20.46
N GLU A 5 2.53 12.05 -21.32
CA GLU A 5 2.78 10.62 -21.55
C GLU A 5 3.31 9.93 -20.29
N LEU A 6 4.30 10.54 -19.64
CA LEU A 6 4.91 10.03 -18.40
C LEU A 6 3.86 9.89 -17.28
N PHE A 7 3.02 10.92 -17.12
CA PHE A 7 2.00 10.93 -16.09
C PHE A 7 0.85 9.97 -16.38
N ASP A 8 0.37 9.92 -17.63
CA ASP A 8 -0.72 9.03 -18.04
C ASP A 8 -0.28 7.55 -17.94
N GLU A 9 0.96 7.21 -18.31
CA GLU A 9 1.51 5.87 -18.15
C GLU A 9 1.55 5.45 -16.67
N TRP A 10 2.04 6.35 -15.81
CA TRP A 10 2.11 6.10 -14.37
C TRP A 10 0.72 5.98 -13.73
N LEU A 11 -0.24 6.83 -14.12
CA LEU A 11 -1.64 6.72 -13.68
C LEU A 11 -2.24 5.37 -14.07
N SER A 12 -1.99 4.92 -15.30
CA SER A 12 -2.47 3.62 -15.80
C SER A 12 -1.93 2.45 -14.99
N LYS A 13 -0.62 2.46 -14.66
CA LYS A 13 0.03 1.45 -13.81
C LYS A 13 -0.56 1.39 -12.39
N ASN A 14 -1.09 2.51 -11.88
CA ASN A 14 -1.52 2.65 -10.49
C ASN A 14 -3.05 2.85 -10.34
N LYS A 15 -3.83 2.64 -11.40
CA LYS A 15 -5.27 2.94 -11.44
C LYS A 15 -6.11 2.28 -10.34
N ASP A 16 -5.68 1.11 -9.87
CA ASP A 16 -6.43 0.31 -8.88
C ASP A 16 -6.25 0.83 -7.44
N VAL A 17 -5.16 1.57 -7.19
CA VAL A 17 -4.83 2.13 -5.87
C VAL A 17 -5.09 3.63 -5.77
N ILE A 18 -5.01 4.37 -6.88
CA ILE A 18 -5.25 5.82 -6.87
C ILE A 18 -6.72 6.11 -6.63
N VAL A 19 -6.99 6.97 -5.65
CA VAL A 19 -8.33 7.51 -5.37
C VAL A 19 -8.54 8.82 -6.12
N ARG A 20 -7.53 9.70 -6.08
CA ARG A 20 -7.57 11.04 -6.71
C ARG A 20 -6.16 11.54 -6.95
N THR A 21 -5.99 12.34 -8.00
CA THR A 21 -4.82 13.20 -8.19
C THR A 21 -5.25 14.66 -8.38
N GLU A 22 -4.38 15.59 -8.05
CA GLU A 22 -4.58 17.03 -8.26
C GLU A 22 -3.25 17.71 -8.59
N GLY A 23 -3.23 18.50 -9.66
CA GLY A 23 -2.09 19.33 -10.00
C GLY A 23 -1.95 20.47 -9.00
N LEU A 24 -0.80 20.57 -8.36
CA LEU A 24 -0.44 21.71 -7.51
C LEU A 24 0.30 22.76 -8.35
N ALA A 25 0.55 23.92 -7.77
CA ALA A 25 1.31 24.97 -8.43
C ALA A 25 2.69 24.45 -8.88
N ASP A 26 3.00 24.65 -10.16
CA ASP A 26 4.31 24.30 -10.73
C ASP A 26 5.38 25.23 -10.14
N SER A 27 6.56 24.68 -9.86
CA SER A 27 7.72 25.50 -9.48
C SER A 27 8.53 25.82 -10.74
N ALA A 28 8.31 27.01 -11.29
CA ALA A 28 9.10 27.51 -12.40
C ALA A 28 10.53 27.81 -11.93
N VAL A 29 11.52 27.15 -12.52
CA VAL A 29 12.94 27.40 -12.23
C VAL A 29 13.57 28.27 -13.32
N SER A 30 13.12 28.11 -14.56
CA SER A 30 13.43 28.97 -15.71
C SER A 30 12.37 28.77 -16.80
N SER A 31 12.46 29.50 -17.92
CA SER A 31 11.63 29.26 -19.11
C SER A 31 11.80 27.85 -19.69
N GLU A 32 12.97 27.25 -19.51
CA GLU A 32 13.33 25.94 -20.06
C GLU A 32 13.15 24.80 -19.05
N ARG A 33 12.82 25.10 -17.78
CA ARG A 33 12.73 24.08 -16.73
C ARG A 33 11.67 24.42 -15.70
N LEU A 34 10.70 23.52 -15.53
CA LEU A 34 9.70 23.58 -14.48
C LEU A 34 9.67 22.28 -13.67
N LYS A 35 9.28 22.39 -12.40
CA LYS A 35 8.96 21.27 -11.55
C LYS A 35 7.44 21.11 -11.47
N LYS A 36 6.94 19.95 -11.91
CA LYS A 36 5.54 19.54 -11.71
C LYS A 36 5.37 19.03 -10.30
N ASN A 37 4.31 19.48 -9.65
CA ASN A 37 3.92 19.04 -8.32
C ASN A 37 2.52 18.45 -8.41
N VAL A 38 2.35 17.18 -8.02
CA VAL A 38 1.05 16.51 -8.08
C VAL A 38 0.73 15.93 -6.72
N ALA A 39 -0.39 16.36 -6.15
CA ALA A 39 -0.98 15.73 -4.99
C ALA A 39 -1.65 14.42 -5.39
N VAL A 40 -1.39 13.36 -4.64
CA VAL A 40 -1.91 12.00 -4.88
C VAL A 40 -2.53 11.49 -3.60
N TRP A 41 -3.79 11.07 -3.69
CA TRP A 41 -4.48 10.28 -2.68
C TRP A 41 -4.63 8.85 -3.18
N TYR A 42 -4.16 7.89 -2.40
CA TYR A 42 -4.16 6.49 -2.80
C TYR A 42 -4.49 5.58 -1.62
N LYS A 43 -5.06 4.42 -1.93
CA LYS A 43 -5.38 3.37 -0.97
C LYS A 43 -4.09 2.72 -0.46
N ASN A 44 -3.99 2.58 0.85
CA ASN A 44 -2.94 1.83 1.50
C ASN A 44 -3.58 1.00 2.64
N GLY A 45 -3.87 -0.27 2.36
CA GLY A 45 -4.74 -1.08 3.21
C GLY A 45 -6.15 -0.46 3.29
N ASP A 46 -6.67 -0.31 4.51
CA ASP A 46 -7.99 0.29 4.77
C ASP A 46 -7.97 1.83 4.84
N ALA A 47 -6.80 2.45 4.69
CA ALA A 47 -6.62 3.90 4.80
C ALA A 47 -6.45 4.58 3.43
N VAL A 48 -6.77 5.86 3.37
CA VAL A 48 -6.39 6.76 2.27
C VAL A 48 -5.20 7.59 2.72
N VAL A 49 -4.09 7.48 1.98
CA VAL A 49 -2.85 8.20 2.25
C VAL A 49 -2.67 9.32 1.22
N TYR A 50 -2.07 10.42 1.67
CA TYR A 50 -1.72 11.57 0.85
C TYR A 50 -0.20 11.65 0.63
N ARG A 51 0.22 11.96 -0.60
CA ARG A 51 1.61 12.27 -0.93
C ARG A 51 1.67 13.30 -2.06
N VAL A 52 2.72 14.12 -2.08
CA VAL A 52 3.08 14.91 -3.26
C VAL A 52 4.18 14.19 -4.02
N ILE A 53 3.96 13.99 -5.33
CA ILE A 53 4.96 13.48 -6.25
C ILE A 53 5.47 14.61 -7.13
N HIS A 54 6.70 14.47 -7.60
CA HIS A 54 7.41 15.52 -8.31
C HIS A 54 8.01 14.97 -9.60
N ALA A 55 7.95 15.78 -10.66
CA ALA A 55 8.64 15.52 -11.91
C ALA A 55 9.29 16.80 -12.41
N TRP A 56 10.40 16.65 -13.12
CA TRP A 56 11.02 17.71 -13.88
C TRP A 56 10.51 17.69 -15.31
N VAL A 57 10.26 18.88 -15.88
CA VAL A 57 9.92 19.06 -17.28
C VAL A 57 10.86 20.11 -17.87
N PHE A 58 11.52 19.73 -18.96
CA PHE A 58 12.46 20.54 -19.74
C PHE A 58 11.80 20.93 -21.05
N ASN A 59 12.08 22.16 -21.51
CA ASN A 59 11.51 22.75 -22.73
C ASN A 59 9.98 22.60 -22.81
N PRO A 60 9.24 23.07 -21.78
CA PRO A 60 7.82 22.83 -21.67
C PRO A 60 7.05 23.43 -22.85
N GLN A 61 5.99 22.75 -23.30
CA GLN A 61 5.14 23.20 -24.42
C GLN A 61 5.88 23.34 -25.76
N THR A 62 7.00 22.64 -25.93
CA THR A 62 7.74 22.57 -27.20
C THR A 62 7.72 21.16 -27.79
N GLU A 63 8.19 21.01 -29.03
CA GLU A 63 8.37 19.68 -29.65
C GLU A 63 9.46 18.86 -28.96
N THR A 64 10.44 19.54 -28.35
CA THR A 64 11.55 18.95 -27.60
C THR A 64 11.26 18.80 -26.10
N GLU A 65 9.98 18.83 -25.70
CA GLU A 65 9.59 18.64 -24.31
C GLU A 65 10.06 17.27 -23.79
N GLU A 66 10.75 17.28 -22.65
CA GLU A 66 11.19 16.08 -21.97
C GLU A 66 10.87 16.14 -20.49
N ALA A 67 10.25 15.08 -19.97
CA ALA A 67 9.87 14.95 -18.58
C ALA A 67 10.45 13.68 -17.94
N PHE A 68 10.80 13.78 -16.66
CA PHE A 68 11.23 12.66 -15.85
C PHE A 68 10.85 12.87 -14.38
N TRP A 69 10.63 11.76 -13.68
CA TRP A 69 10.37 11.78 -12.24
C TRP A 69 11.57 12.36 -11.47
N GLU A 70 11.31 13.14 -10.43
CA GLU A 70 12.39 13.59 -9.54
C GLU A 70 12.89 12.38 -8.73
N GLY A 71 14.04 11.84 -9.14
CA GLY A 71 14.57 10.57 -8.62
C GLY A 71 14.07 9.38 -9.43
N SER A 72 13.33 8.47 -8.79
CA SER A 72 12.74 7.28 -9.43
C SER A 72 11.24 7.47 -9.68
N GLU A 73 10.66 6.63 -10.55
CA GLU A 73 9.20 6.55 -10.71
C GLU A 73 8.53 6.38 -9.34
N PRO A 74 7.52 7.20 -8.98
CA PRO A 74 6.87 7.12 -7.68
C PRO A 74 6.20 5.77 -7.49
N ILE A 75 6.54 5.08 -6.40
CA ILE A 75 5.90 3.81 -6.05
C ILE A 75 4.76 4.11 -5.08
N LEU A 76 3.53 3.80 -5.48
CA LEU A 76 2.36 3.78 -4.60
C LEU A 76 2.22 2.40 -4.00
N THR A 77 3.11 2.04 -3.08
CA THR A 77 2.90 0.81 -2.32
C THR A 77 1.66 1.01 -1.45
N SER A 78 0.64 0.17 -1.64
CA SER A 78 0.00 -0.42 -0.48
C SER A 78 1.16 -1.04 0.30
N ALA A 79 1.57 -0.44 1.40
CA ALA A 79 2.56 -1.08 2.24
C ALA A 79 2.01 -2.49 2.50
N ASN A 80 2.75 -3.51 2.04
CA ASN A 80 2.55 -4.88 2.52
C ASN A 80 2.95 -4.86 3.99
N THR A 81 2.13 -4.21 4.81
CA THR A 81 2.31 -4.19 6.25
C THR A 81 2.17 -5.61 6.70
N PHE A 82 2.96 -5.97 7.71
CA PHE A 82 2.82 -7.27 8.30
C PHE A 82 1.39 -7.45 8.85
N ARG A 83 0.74 -6.37 9.32
CA ARG A 83 -0.70 -6.36 9.63
C ARG A 83 -1.56 -6.84 8.46
N ALA A 84 -1.41 -6.27 7.26
CA ALA A 84 -2.22 -6.65 6.10
C ALA A 84 -2.00 -8.12 5.72
N ALA A 85 -0.77 -8.59 5.82
CA ALA A 85 -0.42 -9.97 5.53
C ALA A 85 -0.97 -10.94 6.59
N ALA A 86 -0.94 -10.57 7.87
CA ALA A 86 -1.55 -11.31 8.97
C ALA A 86 -3.09 -11.38 8.86
N VAL A 87 -3.75 -10.26 8.52
CA VAL A 87 -5.20 -10.22 8.24
C VAL A 87 -5.55 -11.17 7.10
N LYS A 88 -4.81 -11.09 5.98
CA LYS A 88 -5.01 -11.99 4.84
C LYS A 88 -4.91 -13.45 5.28
N LYS A 89 -3.91 -13.80 6.09
CA LYS A 89 -3.76 -15.17 6.59
C LYS A 89 -4.93 -15.64 7.45
N LEU A 90 -5.46 -14.78 8.31
CA LEU A 90 -6.64 -15.08 9.14
C LEU A 90 -7.92 -15.23 8.30
N GLU A 91 -8.10 -14.40 7.27
CA GLU A 91 -9.23 -14.54 6.32
C GLU A 91 -9.15 -15.83 5.50
N GLU A 92 -7.95 -16.27 5.11
CA GLU A 92 -7.75 -17.58 4.48
C GLU A 92 -8.22 -18.72 5.39
N LEU A 93 -7.85 -18.69 6.68
CA LEU A 93 -8.30 -19.69 7.66
C LEU A 93 -9.81 -19.67 7.87
N LYS A 94 -10.42 -18.49 7.86
CA LYS A 94 -11.86 -18.32 7.97
C LYS A 94 -12.60 -18.85 6.75
N THR A 95 -12.11 -18.53 5.56
CA THR A 95 -12.67 -19.01 4.28
C THR A 95 -12.55 -20.53 4.15
N ALA A 96 -11.45 -21.11 4.65
CA ALA A 96 -11.27 -22.55 4.73
C ALA A 96 -12.12 -23.23 5.82
N GLY A 97 -12.87 -22.48 6.63
CA GLY A 97 -13.71 -22.99 7.72
C GLY A 97 -12.94 -23.47 8.95
N THR A 98 -11.63 -23.20 9.04
CA THR A 98 -10.80 -23.57 10.21
C THR A 98 -11.15 -22.73 11.43
N ILE A 99 -11.51 -21.47 11.20
CA ILE A 99 -12.00 -20.53 12.22
C ILE A 99 -13.29 -19.89 11.72
N ILE A 100 -14.13 -19.39 12.62
CA ILE A 100 -15.38 -18.68 12.27
C ILE A 100 -15.23 -17.16 12.38
N ALA A 101 -14.31 -16.69 13.22
CA ALA A 101 -14.00 -15.29 13.42
C ALA A 101 -12.58 -15.14 13.99
N TYR A 102 -12.07 -13.90 13.99
CA TYR A 102 -10.82 -13.55 14.65
C TYR A 102 -10.86 -12.10 15.15
N ARG A 103 -9.96 -11.78 16.07
CA ARG A 103 -9.68 -10.42 16.55
C ARG A 103 -8.17 -10.27 16.70
N ILE A 104 -7.58 -9.30 16.00
CA ILE A 104 -6.16 -8.97 16.19
C ILE A 104 -6.02 -8.16 17.48
N GLU A 105 -5.14 -8.62 18.37
CA GLU A 105 -4.83 -7.98 19.66
C GLU A 105 -3.74 -6.91 19.48
N SER A 106 -2.62 -7.27 18.84
CA SER A 106 -1.50 -6.37 18.63
C SER A 106 -0.68 -6.78 17.41
N VAL A 107 0.02 -5.82 16.81
CA VAL A 107 0.96 -6.05 15.69
C VAL A 107 2.23 -5.25 15.94
N ASP A 108 3.37 -5.91 15.81
CA ASP A 108 4.69 -5.30 15.71
C ASP A 108 5.17 -5.43 14.26
N GLU A 109 5.15 -4.31 13.54
CA GLU A 109 5.56 -4.24 12.14
C GLU A 109 7.07 -4.49 11.96
N SER A 110 7.89 -4.12 12.95
CA SER A 110 9.35 -4.26 12.87
C SER A 110 9.79 -5.69 13.16
N ALA A 111 9.21 -6.31 14.18
CA ALA A 111 9.45 -7.72 14.50
C ALA A 111 8.69 -8.68 13.57
N ARG A 112 7.76 -8.18 12.76
CA ARG A 112 6.85 -8.96 11.89
C ARG A 112 6.11 -10.04 12.68
N ILE A 113 5.56 -9.62 13.81
CA ILE A 113 4.83 -10.46 14.77
C ILE A 113 3.46 -9.86 15.05
N ALA A 114 2.43 -10.69 15.18
CA ALA A 114 1.10 -10.28 15.61
C ALA A 114 0.51 -11.30 16.57
N PHE A 115 -0.25 -10.80 17.54
CA PHE A 115 -1.06 -11.61 18.43
C PHE A 115 -2.52 -11.45 18.02
N ALA A 116 -3.24 -12.56 17.94
CA ALA A 116 -4.66 -12.57 17.61
C ALA A 116 -5.41 -13.60 18.45
N TYR A 117 -6.71 -13.36 18.62
CA TYR A 117 -7.65 -14.37 19.08
C TYR A 117 -8.36 -14.95 17.86
N THR A 118 -8.42 -16.27 17.77
CA THR A 118 -9.24 -17.00 16.80
C THR A 118 -10.41 -17.66 17.51
N TYR A 119 -11.53 -17.76 16.81
CA TYR A 119 -12.74 -18.37 17.33
C TYR A 119 -13.08 -19.58 16.47
N THR A 120 -13.26 -20.74 17.09
CA THR A 120 -13.59 -21.98 16.39
C THR A 120 -14.90 -22.55 16.93
N LYS A 121 -15.76 -23.05 16.05
CA LYS A 121 -16.99 -23.73 16.45
C LYS A 121 -16.65 -25.16 16.88
N THR A 122 -17.12 -25.55 18.06
CA THR A 122 -17.01 -26.91 18.61
C THR A 122 -18.39 -27.46 18.92
N THR A 123 -18.48 -28.72 19.32
CA THR A 123 -19.72 -29.35 19.79
C THR A 123 -20.27 -28.70 21.06
N GLU A 124 -19.41 -28.07 21.86
CA GLU A 124 -19.75 -27.45 23.15
C GLU A 124 -20.03 -25.95 23.04
N GLY A 125 -19.76 -25.32 21.89
CA GLY A 125 -19.96 -23.89 21.70
C GLY A 125 -18.90 -23.24 20.82
N VAL A 126 -18.48 -22.03 21.18
CA VAL A 126 -17.38 -21.32 20.53
C VAL A 126 -16.18 -21.35 21.45
N ARG A 127 -15.05 -21.86 20.95
CA ARG A 127 -13.76 -21.84 21.64
C ARG A 127 -12.96 -20.64 21.17
N GLU A 128 -12.45 -19.85 22.10
CA GLU A 128 -11.47 -18.79 21.84
C GLU A 128 -10.06 -19.36 22.03
N GLU A 129 -9.15 -19.13 21.09
CA GLU A 129 -7.75 -19.51 21.16
C GLU A 129 -6.88 -18.29 20.86
N ARG A 130 -5.80 -18.10 21.63
CA ARG A 130 -4.81 -17.05 21.34
C ARG A 130 -3.71 -17.62 20.45
N VAL A 131 -3.37 -16.90 19.38
CA VAL A 131 -2.40 -17.30 18.38
C VAL A 131 -1.33 -16.23 18.17
N LEU A 132 -0.12 -16.69 17.85
CA LEU A 132 1.00 -15.92 17.34
C LEU A 132 1.02 -16.05 15.81
N ILE A 133 1.15 -14.94 15.12
CA ILE A 133 1.35 -14.88 13.68
C ILE A 133 2.73 -14.28 13.47
N VAL A 134 3.60 -14.97 12.73
CA VAL A 134 4.97 -14.50 12.48
C VAL A 134 5.31 -14.64 11.00
N GLU A 135 6.14 -13.72 10.49
CA GLU A 135 6.77 -13.89 9.19
C GLU A 135 8.25 -14.19 9.32
N THR A 136 8.64 -15.39 8.88
CA THR A 136 10.04 -15.83 8.83
C THR A 136 10.36 -16.19 7.38
N GLU A 137 11.43 -15.61 6.83
CA GLU A 137 11.91 -15.88 5.46
C GLU A 137 10.82 -15.72 4.37
N GLY A 138 9.88 -14.80 4.56
CA GLY A 138 8.79 -14.54 3.60
C GLY A 138 7.58 -15.48 3.73
N GLN A 139 7.58 -16.38 4.72
CA GLN A 139 6.44 -17.25 5.01
C GLN A 139 5.72 -16.80 6.28
N ILE A 140 4.40 -16.71 6.20
CA ILE A 140 3.54 -16.36 7.34
C ILE A 140 2.95 -17.64 7.94
N THR A 141 3.29 -17.88 9.20
CA THR A 141 2.79 -19.02 10.00
C THR A 141 1.87 -18.53 11.12
N VAL A 142 1.02 -19.44 11.59
CA VAL A 142 0.09 -19.20 12.71
C VAL A 142 0.29 -20.31 13.72
N GLU A 143 0.64 -19.95 14.95
CA GLU A 143 0.97 -20.88 16.04
C GLU A 143 0.08 -20.60 17.26
N LYS A 144 -0.35 -21.65 17.97
CA LYS A 144 -1.14 -21.49 19.20
C LYS A 144 -0.24 -21.14 20.37
N ILE A 145 -0.67 -20.19 21.20
CA ILE A 145 0.02 -19.84 22.44
C ILE A 145 -0.69 -20.58 23.58
N ILE A 146 0.07 -21.36 24.35
CA ILE A 146 -0.40 -22.15 25.51
C ILE A 146 -0.43 -21.27 26.76
#